data_AF-A0A840XYE1-F1
#
_entry.id   AF-A0A840XYE1-F1
#
_cell.length_a   1.000
_cell.length_b   1.000
_cell.length_c   1.000
_cell.angle_alpha   90.00
_cell.angle_beta   90.00
_cell.angle_gamma   90.00
#
_symmetry.space_group_name_H-M   'P 1'
#
loop_
_entity.id
_entity.type
_entity.pdbx_description
1 polymer ?
#
loop_
_entity_poly.entity_id
_entity_poly.type
_entity_poly.pdbx_seq_one_letter_code
_entity_poly.pdbx_strand_id
1 'polypeptide(L)'
;MSTEHLIGFARAVRHEANNLLAAIGGTAELMHRSAMTERDAARAERLREASARLGALLRAYLALAAPPAEDTPPAAVLEAMHPLFVLILGPGREVAIEAAAEIPPLGVPPGELQATALSLATEAAAEARPGSGLRVALAPCPGGALLSVAAEPGGAAAVPIFLPGAEP
;
A
#
# COMPACT_ATOMS: atom_id res chain seq x y z
N MET A 1 18.31 20.60 -0.70
CA MET A 1 17.47 20.40 0.49
C MET A 1 17.75 18.99 0.97
N SER A 2 18.54 18.83 2.05
CA SER A 2 19.03 17.51 2.48
C SER A 2 17.89 16.58 2.89
N THR A 3 18.01 15.30 2.53
CA THR A 3 17.04 14.21 2.76
C THR A 3 16.56 14.13 4.21
N GLU A 4 17.41 14.50 5.17
CA GLU A 4 17.11 14.60 6.60
C GLU A 4 15.96 15.56 6.94
N HIS A 5 15.89 16.73 6.30
CA HIS A 5 14.81 17.69 6.52
C HIS A 5 13.48 17.18 5.97
N LEU A 6 13.52 16.41 4.89
CA LEU A 6 12.35 15.81 4.25
C LEU A 6 11.77 14.68 5.11
N ILE A 7 12.64 13.85 5.72
CA ILE A 7 12.26 12.82 6.70
C ILE A 7 11.69 13.45 7.98
N GLY A 8 12.32 14.53 8.48
CA GLY A 8 11.84 15.27 9.65
C GLY A 8 10.43 15.85 9.43
N PHE A 9 10.20 16.46 8.26
CA PHE A 9 8.89 16.99 7.87
C PHE A 9 7.86 15.87 7.70
N ALA A 10 8.21 14.76 7.04
CA ALA A 10 7.34 13.60 6.90
C ALA A 10 6.89 13.02 8.25
N ARG A 11 7.79 13.00 9.26
CA ARG A 11 7.47 12.58 10.63
C ARG A 11 6.44 13.51 11.29
N ALA A 12 6.61 14.82 11.18
CA ALA A 12 5.68 15.81 11.73
C ALA A 12 4.30 15.72 11.04
N VAL A 13 4.28 15.63 9.71
CA VAL A 13 3.05 15.45 8.92
C VAL A 13 2.34 14.15 9.31
N ARG A 14 3.07 13.05 9.48
CA ARG A 14 2.51 11.77 9.92
C ARG A 14 1.86 11.85 11.30
N HIS A 15 2.49 12.55 12.22
CA HIS A 15 1.94 12.75 13.56
C HIS A 15 0.63 13.53 13.49
N GLU A 16 0.61 14.66 12.77
CA GLU A 16 -0.59 15.49 12.64
C GLU A 16 -1.73 14.77 11.90
N ALA A 17 -1.38 14.04 10.83
CA ALA A 17 -2.30 13.17 10.12
C ALA A 17 -2.97 12.16 11.07
N ASN A 18 -2.19 11.46 11.90
CA ASN A 18 -2.71 10.49 12.86
C ASN A 18 -3.65 11.14 13.88
N ASN A 19 -3.34 12.35 14.36
CA ASN A 19 -4.17 13.09 15.30
C ASN A 19 -5.54 13.44 14.68
N LEU A 20 -5.54 13.99 13.47
CA LEU A 20 -6.77 14.35 12.76
C LEU A 20 -7.62 13.11 12.45
N LEU A 21 -7.00 12.00 12.04
CA LEU A 21 -7.69 10.73 11.80
C LEU A 21 -8.31 10.16 13.08
N ALA A 22 -7.60 10.24 14.20
CA ALA A 22 -8.12 9.82 15.50
C ALA A 22 -9.34 10.67 15.91
N ALA A 23 -9.29 11.99 15.69
CA ALA A 23 -10.40 12.90 15.98
C ALA A 23 -11.63 12.62 15.10
N ILE A 24 -11.45 12.43 13.78
CA ILE A 24 -12.55 12.12 12.85
C ILE A 24 -13.14 10.74 13.19
N GLY A 25 -12.29 9.72 13.37
CA GLY A 25 -12.73 8.37 13.72
C GLY A 25 -13.47 8.33 15.07
N GLY A 26 -12.97 9.04 16.08
CA GLY A 26 -13.63 9.16 17.38
C GLY A 26 -14.97 9.89 17.31
N THR A 27 -15.07 10.92 16.45
CA THR A 27 -16.34 11.62 16.20
C THR A 27 -17.36 10.70 15.52
N ALA A 28 -16.94 9.94 14.50
CA ALA A 28 -17.80 8.96 13.83
C ALA A 28 -18.29 7.87 14.80
N GLU A 29 -17.42 7.40 15.69
CA GLU A 29 -17.77 6.43 16.73
C GLU A 29 -18.79 7.00 17.74
N LEU A 30 -18.62 8.26 18.16
CA LEU A 30 -19.61 8.94 19.01
C LEU A 30 -20.96 9.08 18.30
N MET A 31 -20.96 9.50 17.03
CA MET A 31 -22.17 9.60 16.21
C MET A 31 -22.88 8.25 16.08
N HIS A 32 -22.12 7.15 15.92
CA HIS A 32 -22.69 5.81 15.86
C HIS A 32 -23.33 5.42 17.19
N ARG A 33 -22.65 5.65 18.32
CA ARG A 33 -23.16 5.32 19.66
C ARG A 33 -24.38 6.16 20.05
N SER A 34 -24.47 7.39 19.57
CA SER A 34 -25.61 8.28 19.81
C SER A 34 -26.69 8.22 18.71
N ALA A 35 -26.62 7.27 17.78
CA ALA A 35 -27.56 7.17 16.68
C ALA A 35 -28.96 6.82 17.19
N MET A 36 -29.95 7.67 16.87
CA MET A 36 -31.36 7.46 17.26
C MET A 36 -32.16 6.69 16.21
N THR A 37 -31.61 6.54 15.00
CA THR A 37 -32.23 5.81 13.90
C THR A 37 -31.21 4.91 13.21
N GLU A 38 -31.69 3.84 12.57
CA GLU A 38 -30.84 2.97 11.74
C GLU A 38 -30.15 3.76 10.61
N ARG A 39 -30.82 4.79 10.08
CA ARG A 39 -30.25 5.67 9.04
C ARG A 39 -29.06 6.47 9.55
N ASP A 40 -29.11 6.93 10.80
CA ASP A 40 -28.02 7.68 11.41
C ASP A 40 -26.86 6.75 11.77
N ALA A 41 -27.15 5.54 12.28
CA ALA A 41 -26.14 4.50 12.49
C ALA A 41 -25.42 4.14 11.18
N ALA A 42 -26.17 3.91 10.09
CA ALA A 42 -25.60 3.61 8.78
C ALA A 42 -24.82 4.79 8.16
N ARG A 43 -25.09 6.03 8.55
CA ARG A 43 -24.28 7.19 8.14
C ARG A 43 -22.99 7.27 8.94
N ALA A 44 -23.07 7.05 10.25
CA ALA A 44 -21.92 7.05 11.13
C ALA A 44 -20.93 5.93 10.76
N GLU A 45 -21.43 4.72 10.46
CA GLU A 45 -20.56 3.62 10.05
C GLU A 45 -19.86 3.90 8.72
N ARG A 46 -20.57 4.44 7.72
CA ARG A 46 -19.94 4.87 6.46
C ARG A 46 -18.85 5.92 6.67
N LEU A 47 -19.05 6.86 7.59
CA LEU A 47 -18.02 7.85 7.93
C LEU A 47 -16.82 7.18 8.61
N ARG A 48 -17.06 6.19 9.47
CA ARG A 48 -16.03 5.41 10.17
C ARG A 48 -15.19 4.60 9.17
N GLU A 49 -15.83 3.89 8.24
CA GLU A 49 -15.18 3.16 7.15
C GLU A 49 -14.36 4.08 6.25
N ALA A 50 -14.92 5.22 5.83
CA ALA A 50 -14.23 6.20 5.01
C ALA A 50 -12.99 6.78 5.73
N SER A 51 -13.09 7.05 7.03
CA SER A 51 -11.99 7.55 7.85
C SER A 51 -10.88 6.51 8.02
N ALA A 52 -11.24 5.25 8.24
CA ALA A 52 -10.29 4.15 8.30
C ALA A 52 -9.54 3.97 6.97
N ARG A 53 -10.27 4.02 5.85
CA ARG A 53 -9.69 3.94 4.50
C ARG A 53 -8.73 5.11 4.22
N LEU A 54 -9.13 6.34 4.53
CA LEU A 54 -8.27 7.53 4.40
C LEU A 54 -7.00 7.38 5.23
N GLY A 55 -7.13 6.89 6.46
CA GLY A 55 -5.98 6.69 7.34
C GLY A 55 -5.01 5.63 6.84
N ALA A 56 -5.51 4.51 6.32
CA ALA A 56 -4.67 3.48 5.70
C ALA A 56 -3.92 4.02 4.49
N LEU A 57 -4.59 4.79 3.62
CA LEU A 57 -3.99 5.39 2.44
C LEU A 57 -2.90 6.40 2.80
N LEU A 58 -3.16 7.29 3.75
CA LEU A 58 -2.21 8.32 4.16
C LEU A 58 -0.97 7.71 4.82
N ARG A 59 -1.13 6.65 5.62
CA ARG A 59 0.01 5.90 6.18
C ARG A 59 0.86 5.25 5.09
N ALA A 60 0.23 4.62 4.10
CA ALA A 60 0.95 4.00 2.99
C ALA A 60 1.68 5.06 2.13
N TYR A 61 1.05 6.21 1.85
CA TYR A 61 1.69 7.32 1.14
C TYR A 61 2.90 7.89 1.91
N LEU A 62 2.75 8.11 3.21
CA LEU A 62 3.84 8.62 4.05
C LEU A 62 4.99 7.60 4.20
N ALA A 63 4.70 6.30 4.12
CA ALA A 63 5.71 5.25 4.06
C ALA A 63 6.54 5.28 2.77
N LEU A 64 6.08 5.95 1.70
CA LEU A 64 6.92 6.24 0.52
C LEU A 64 7.91 7.38 0.79
N ALA A 65 7.48 8.40 1.55
CA ALA A 65 8.30 9.55 1.88
C ALA A 65 9.35 9.25 2.97
N ALA A 66 9.10 8.23 3.79
CA ALA A 66 10.02 7.68 4.76
C ALA A 66 10.01 6.14 4.64
N PRO A 67 10.81 5.58 3.72
CA PRO A 67 10.87 4.15 3.47
C PRO A 67 11.09 3.35 4.76
N PRO A 68 10.58 2.11 4.83
CA PRO A 68 10.82 1.24 5.97
C PRO A 68 12.32 0.94 6.12
N ALA A 69 12.71 0.45 7.30
CA ALA A 69 14.11 0.14 7.60
C ALA A 69 14.66 -0.92 6.62
N GLU A 70 15.97 -0.88 6.35
CA GLU A 70 16.61 -1.76 5.35
C GLU A 70 16.43 -3.26 5.62
N ASP A 71 16.23 -3.64 6.88
CA ASP A 71 15.99 -5.02 7.33
C ASP A 71 14.52 -5.47 7.20
N THR A 72 13.63 -4.59 6.73
CA THR A 72 12.21 -4.92 6.58
C THR A 72 12.03 -5.98 5.48
N PRO A 73 11.36 -7.11 5.78
CA PRO A 73 11.13 -8.15 4.79
C PRO A 73 10.43 -7.61 3.53
N PRO A 74 10.88 -7.93 2.31
CA PRO A 74 10.27 -7.44 1.06
C PRO A 74 8.76 -7.67 0.97
N ALA A 75 8.29 -8.82 1.45
CA ALA A 75 6.87 -9.13 1.55
C ALA A 75 6.11 -8.10 2.41
N ALA A 76 6.64 -7.75 3.58
CA ALA A 76 6.03 -6.76 4.47
C ALA A 76 6.02 -5.35 3.85
N VAL A 77 7.03 -5.01 3.05
CA VAL A 77 7.05 -3.76 2.27
C VAL A 77 5.87 -3.71 1.31
N LEU A 78 5.65 -4.78 0.52
CA LEU A 78 4.54 -4.85 -0.43
C LEU A 78 3.17 -4.84 0.26
N GLU A 79 3.01 -5.58 1.36
CA GLU A 79 1.77 -5.60 2.15
C GLU A 79 1.41 -4.20 2.67
N ALA A 80 2.39 -3.44 3.16
CA ALA A 80 2.17 -2.07 3.61
C ALA A 80 1.69 -1.13 2.49
N MET A 81 1.94 -1.49 1.22
CA MET A 81 1.50 -0.73 0.05
C MET A 81 0.12 -1.12 -0.46
N HIS A 82 -0.53 -2.16 0.09
CA HIS A 82 -1.86 -2.60 -0.33
C HIS A 82 -2.88 -1.44 -0.49
N PRO A 83 -2.99 -0.46 0.44
CA PRO A 83 -3.90 0.66 0.27
C PRO A 83 -3.61 1.53 -0.97
N LEU A 84 -2.35 1.65 -1.38
CA LEU A 84 -1.95 2.40 -2.58
C LEU A 84 -2.30 1.65 -3.85
N PHE A 85 -2.11 0.33 -3.89
CA PHE A 85 -2.53 -0.50 -5.01
C PHE A 85 -4.04 -0.43 -5.21
N VAL A 86 -4.83 -0.48 -4.11
CA VAL A 86 -6.28 -0.29 -4.17
C VAL A 86 -6.65 1.11 -4.68
N LEU A 87 -5.89 2.15 -4.30
CA LEU A 87 -6.11 3.50 -4.81
C LEU A 87 -5.84 3.58 -6.32
N ILE A 88 -4.71 3.03 -6.77
CA ILE A 88 -4.29 3.02 -8.18
C ILE A 88 -5.32 2.28 -9.05
N LEU A 89 -5.76 1.10 -8.60
CA LEU A 89 -6.71 0.28 -9.33
C LEU A 89 -8.12 0.90 -9.37
N GLY A 90 -8.50 1.61 -8.31
CA GLY A 90 -9.82 2.20 -8.13
C GLY A 90 -10.77 1.36 -7.27
N PRO A 91 -11.86 1.97 -6.78
CA PRO A 91 -12.76 1.35 -5.81
C PRO A 91 -13.53 0.15 -6.39
N GLY A 92 -13.85 -0.82 -5.53
CA GLY A 92 -14.68 -1.98 -5.88
C GLY A 92 -13.95 -3.07 -6.68
N ARG A 93 -12.62 -2.99 -6.77
CA ARG A 93 -11.76 -3.95 -7.48
C ARG A 93 -10.78 -4.58 -6.49
N GLU A 94 -10.50 -5.87 -6.68
CA GLU A 94 -9.68 -6.63 -5.75
C GLU A 94 -8.19 -6.46 -6.05
N VAL A 95 -7.39 -6.35 -4.99
CA VAL A 95 -5.93 -6.39 -5.05
C VAL A 95 -5.47 -7.62 -4.28
N ALA A 96 -4.67 -8.46 -4.92
CA ALA A 96 -4.03 -9.62 -4.31
C ALA A 96 -2.51 -9.43 -4.29
N ILE A 97 -1.89 -9.64 -3.13
CA ILE A 97 -0.45 -9.63 -2.96
C ILE A 97 -0.01 -11.08 -2.72
N GLU A 98 0.90 -11.56 -3.55
CA GLU A 98 1.42 -12.93 -3.53
C GLU A 98 2.94 -12.86 -3.36
N ALA A 99 3.39 -12.71 -2.11
CA ALA A 99 4.81 -12.80 -1.79
C ALA A 99 5.13 -14.18 -1.22
N ALA A 100 6.14 -14.86 -1.76
CA ALA A 100 6.59 -16.12 -1.21
C ALA A 100 7.11 -15.95 0.23
N ALA A 101 6.96 -16.97 1.07
CA ALA A 101 7.39 -16.92 2.47
C ALA A 101 8.91 -16.78 2.63
N GLU A 102 9.70 -17.30 1.68
CA GLU A 102 11.16 -17.33 1.72
C GLU A 102 11.74 -16.50 0.56
N ILE A 103 11.55 -15.18 0.63
CA ILE A 103 12.26 -14.24 -0.25
C ILE A 103 13.63 -13.94 0.37
N PRO A 104 14.74 -14.16 -0.35
CA PRO A 104 16.05 -13.76 0.15
C PRO A 104 16.09 -12.23 0.37
N PRO A 105 16.94 -11.73 1.29
CA PRO A 105 17.20 -10.30 1.38
C PRO A 105 17.58 -9.75 0.00
N LEU A 106 16.98 -8.62 -0.37
CA LEU A 106 17.24 -7.98 -1.66
C LEU A 106 18.37 -6.97 -1.53
N GLY A 107 19.18 -6.84 -2.57
CA GLY A 107 20.25 -5.85 -2.67
C GLY A 107 19.74 -4.45 -3.04
N VAL A 108 18.43 -4.29 -3.18
CA VAL A 108 17.77 -2.99 -3.40
C VAL A 108 17.17 -2.46 -2.11
N PRO A 109 17.25 -1.15 -1.83
CA PRO A 109 16.63 -0.56 -0.66
C PRO A 109 15.10 -0.66 -0.72
N PRO A 110 14.39 -0.71 0.42
CA PRO A 110 12.93 -0.82 0.44
C PRO A 110 12.20 0.29 -0.35
N GLY A 111 12.76 1.51 -0.37
CA GLY A 111 12.21 2.61 -1.17
C GLY A 111 12.24 2.35 -2.68
N GLU A 112 13.25 1.64 -3.17
CA GLU A 112 13.35 1.26 -4.58
C GLU A 112 12.38 0.12 -4.92
N LEU A 113 12.20 -0.84 -4.01
CA LEU A 113 11.14 -1.85 -4.11
C LEU A 113 9.76 -1.20 -4.20
N GLN A 114 9.48 -0.23 -3.31
CA GLN A 114 8.21 0.51 -3.33
C GLN A 114 8.02 1.26 -4.66
N ALA A 115 9.03 1.99 -5.12
CA ALA A 115 8.95 2.75 -6.37
C ALA A 115 8.68 1.83 -7.57
N THR A 116 9.43 0.72 -7.66
CA THR A 116 9.27 -0.28 -8.74
C THR A 116 7.87 -0.89 -8.73
N ALA A 117 7.39 -1.31 -7.57
CA ALA A 117 6.05 -1.90 -7.44
C ALA A 117 4.93 -0.91 -7.80
N LEU A 118 5.06 0.38 -7.47
CA LEU A 118 4.09 1.41 -7.87
C LEU A 118 4.10 1.68 -9.37
N SER A 119 5.29 1.69 -10.00
CA SER A 119 5.39 1.86 -11.46
C SER A 119 4.64 0.74 -12.17
N LEU A 120 4.97 -0.51 -11.82
CA LEU A 120 4.31 -1.69 -12.40
C LEU A 120 2.81 -1.73 -12.12
N ALA A 121 2.38 -1.34 -10.92
CA ALA A 121 0.95 -1.26 -10.58
C ALA A 121 0.22 -0.19 -11.40
N THR A 122 0.86 0.96 -11.64
CA THR A 122 0.28 2.03 -12.46
C THR A 122 0.13 1.61 -13.91
N GLU A 123 1.17 0.97 -14.47
CA GLU A 123 1.15 0.41 -15.83
C GLU A 123 0.06 -0.66 -15.96
N ALA A 124 0.06 -1.65 -15.08
CA ALA A 124 -0.95 -2.72 -15.09
C ALA A 124 -2.37 -2.16 -14.93
N ALA A 125 -2.59 -1.18 -14.03
CA ALA A 125 -3.90 -0.58 -13.83
C ALA A 125 -4.39 0.23 -15.03
N ALA A 126 -3.50 0.86 -15.80
CA ALA A 126 -3.84 1.59 -17.02
C ALA A 126 -4.36 0.66 -18.13
N GLU A 127 -3.84 -0.57 -18.20
CA GLU A 127 -4.30 -1.61 -19.15
C GLU A 127 -5.50 -2.41 -18.63
N ALA A 128 -5.88 -2.20 -17.38
CA ALA A 128 -6.85 -3.03 -16.69
C ALA A 128 -8.29 -2.78 -17.19
N ARG A 129 -8.99 -3.85 -17.54
CA ARG A 129 -10.40 -3.78 -17.97
C ARG A 129 -11.32 -3.43 -16.79
N PRO A 130 -12.49 -2.82 -17.04
CA PRO A 130 -13.49 -2.61 -16.00
C PRO A 130 -13.83 -3.92 -15.27
N GLY A 131 -13.79 -3.89 -13.94
CA GLY A 131 -14.07 -5.06 -13.10
C GLY A 131 -12.89 -6.04 -12.91
N SER A 132 -11.74 -5.80 -13.55
CA SER A 132 -10.55 -6.64 -13.35
C SER A 132 -9.84 -6.30 -12.02
N GLY A 133 -9.12 -7.26 -11.43
CA GLY A 133 -8.35 -7.07 -10.21
C GLY A 133 -6.95 -6.50 -10.43
N LEU A 134 -6.08 -6.58 -9.43
CA LEU A 134 -4.64 -6.39 -9.56
C LEU A 134 -3.94 -7.48 -8.76
N ARG A 135 -2.98 -8.17 -9.37
CA ARG A 135 -2.15 -9.18 -8.71
C ARG A 135 -0.72 -8.66 -8.67
N VAL A 136 -0.18 -8.48 -7.47
CA VAL A 136 1.21 -8.10 -7.21
C VAL A 136 1.93 -9.33 -6.68
N ALA A 137 2.89 -9.87 -7.43
CA ALA A 137 3.58 -11.08 -7.04
C ALA A 137 5.09 -10.87 -6.91
N LEU A 138 5.65 -11.44 -5.84
CA LEU A 138 7.08 -11.45 -5.56
C LEU A 138 7.51 -12.91 -5.35
N ALA A 139 8.29 -13.44 -6.29
CA ALA A 139 8.71 -14.84 -6.31
C ALA A 139 10.24 -14.94 -6.22
N PRO A 140 10.79 -15.88 -5.43
CA PRO A 140 12.24 -16.08 -5.35
C PRO A 140 12.77 -16.66 -6.66
N CYS A 141 13.99 -16.29 -7.01
CA CYS A 141 14.70 -16.85 -8.15
C CYS A 141 16.20 -16.90 -7.87
N PRO A 142 17.00 -17.68 -8.64
CA PRO A 142 18.44 -17.70 -8.47
C PRO A 142 19.02 -16.28 -8.54
N GLY A 143 19.71 -15.86 -7.47
CA GLY A 143 20.33 -14.55 -7.37
C GLY A 143 19.40 -13.41 -6.93
N GLY A 144 18.14 -13.65 -6.57
CA GLY A 144 17.25 -12.60 -6.07
C GLY A 144 15.76 -12.95 -6.08
N ALA A 145 14.92 -12.00 -6.51
CA ALA A 145 13.48 -12.18 -6.65
C ALA A 145 12.95 -11.53 -7.94
N LEU A 146 11.83 -12.06 -8.46
CA LEU A 146 11.08 -11.48 -9.55
C LEU A 146 9.84 -10.78 -9.01
N LEU A 147 9.73 -9.49 -9.28
CA LEU A 147 8.53 -8.69 -9.02
C LEU A 147 7.71 -8.59 -10.31
N SER A 148 6.42 -8.89 -10.21
CA SER A 148 5.49 -8.77 -11.33
C SER A 148 4.16 -8.20 -10.87
N VAL A 149 3.50 -7.43 -11.73
CA VAL A 149 2.15 -6.92 -11.49
C VAL A 149 1.28 -7.17 -12.72
N ALA A 150 0.04 -7.64 -12.50
CA ALA A 150 -0.90 -7.99 -13.56
C ALA A 150 -2.32 -7.51 -13.22
N ALA A 151 -3.08 -7.08 -14.23
CA ALA A 151 -4.45 -6.58 -14.08
C ALA A 151 -5.54 -7.67 -13.93
N GLU A 152 -5.18 -8.96 -13.99
CA GLU A 152 -6.10 -10.09 -13.81
C GLU A 152 -5.36 -11.28 -13.18
N PRO A 153 -6.01 -12.08 -12.32
CA PRO A 153 -5.48 -13.37 -11.90
C PRO A 153 -5.35 -14.29 -13.13
N GLY A 154 -4.12 -14.46 -13.63
CA GLY A 154 -3.83 -15.25 -14.83
C GLY A 154 -3.68 -14.46 -16.14
N GLY A 155 -3.83 -13.12 -16.10
CA GLY A 155 -3.42 -12.27 -17.22
C GLY A 155 -1.90 -12.32 -17.43
N ALA A 156 -1.46 -12.06 -18.66
CA ALA A 156 -0.03 -11.88 -18.91
C ALA A 156 0.46 -10.73 -18.02
N ALA A 157 1.30 -11.06 -17.03
CA ALA A 157 1.95 -10.03 -16.24
C ALA A 157 2.83 -9.21 -17.17
N ALA A 158 3.00 -7.92 -16.85
CA ALA A 158 4.11 -7.16 -17.42
C ALA A 158 5.41 -7.94 -17.22
N VAL A 159 6.39 -7.73 -18.10
CA VAL A 159 7.69 -8.41 -18.02
C VAL A 159 8.20 -8.30 -16.59
N PRO A 160 8.42 -9.43 -15.88
CA PRO A 160 8.81 -9.38 -14.48
C PRO A 160 10.15 -8.67 -14.33
N ILE A 161 10.24 -7.81 -13.33
CA ILE A 161 11.47 -7.10 -13.00
C ILE A 161 12.28 -7.96 -12.02
N PHE A 162 13.54 -8.22 -12.39
CA PHE A 162 14.49 -8.88 -11.51
C PHE A 162 15.04 -7.90 -10.48
N LEU A 163 14.91 -8.29 -9.21
CA LEU A 163 15.47 -7.59 -8.06
C LEU A 163 16.63 -8.46 -7.54
N PRO A 164 17.88 -7.96 -7.58
CA PRO A 164 19.02 -8.73 -7.11
C PRO A 164 18.90 -9.03 -5.63
N GLY A 165 19.40 -10.19 -5.20
CA GLY A 165 19.63 -10.52 -3.80
C GLY A 165 20.77 -9.68 -3.23
N ALA A 166 20.78 -9.49 -1.92
CA ALA A 166 21.91 -8.87 -1.24
C ALA A 166 23.15 -9.75 -1.41
N GLU A 167 24.30 -9.14 -1.75
CA GLU A 167 25.56 -9.86 -1.70
C GLU A 167 25.89 -10.22 -0.23
N PRO A 168 26.43 -11.42 0.03
CA PRO A 168 26.81 -11.86 1.38
C PRO A 168 27.96 -11.07 1.98
#